data_AF-A0AA90N972-F1
#
_entry.id   AF-A0AA90N972-F1
#
_cell.length_a   1.000
_cell.length_b   1.000
_cell.length_c   1.000
_cell.angle_alpha   90.00
_cell.angle_beta   90.00
_cell.angle_gamma   90.00
#
_symmetry.space_group_name_H-M   'P 1'
#
loop_
_entity.id
_entity.type
_entity.pdbx_description
1 polymer ?
#
loop_
_entity_poly.entity_id
_entity_poly.type
_entity_poly.pdbx_seq_one_letter_code
_entity_poly.pdbx_strand_id
1 'polypeptide(L)'
;MGQWVEENSEVIVSLGVVVTFLIFMGVLAWRFRGDRRTTSTSNDVVCGYGIGFVLVVVALTVRLLIFGGPQSSAGLLLANFVPIMALSAFAMVFAHRRYVRLVKRNDGEVQSTRESIPQAAREYFRDGDFPSRAGSALSSEAPPTPVAATDLVSYWAFAALDSGDYVDFSRTIHYTTMVRGWQLSSPTLIEALPVLVAPFVRSGDKEWDPDVDRAFRRTALALLTTRFGSPVPA
;
A
#
# COMPACT_ATOMS: atom_id res chain seq x y z
N MET A 1 18.62 -23.29 -49.54
CA MET A 1 17.75 -23.40 -48.35
C MET A 1 18.54 -23.70 -47.07
N GLY A 2 19.55 -24.59 -47.07
CA GLY A 2 20.37 -24.89 -45.88
C GLY A 2 21.19 -23.71 -45.32
N GLN A 3 21.88 -22.93 -46.17
CA GLN A 3 22.72 -21.81 -45.73
C GLN A 3 21.94 -20.64 -45.10
N TRP A 4 20.73 -20.34 -45.58
CA TRP A 4 19.92 -19.24 -45.03
C TRP A 4 19.37 -19.58 -43.63
N VAL A 5 19.16 -20.87 -43.35
CA VAL A 5 18.73 -21.35 -42.03
C VAL A 5 19.92 -21.35 -41.06
N GLU A 6 21.13 -21.70 -41.50
CA GLU A 6 22.35 -21.61 -40.67
C GLU A 6 22.69 -20.17 -40.31
N GLU A 7 22.68 -19.25 -41.27
CA GLU A 7 23.04 -17.84 -41.07
C GLU A 7 22.04 -17.08 -40.17
N ASN A 8 20.76 -17.46 -40.21
CA ASN A 8 19.72 -16.84 -39.39
C ASN A 8 19.35 -17.64 -38.12
N SER A 9 19.96 -18.80 -37.91
CA SER A 9 19.65 -19.66 -36.75
C SER A 9 19.92 -18.95 -35.41
N GLU A 10 20.99 -18.18 -35.32
CA GLU A 10 21.35 -17.44 -34.09
C GLU A 10 20.38 -16.28 -33.81
N VAL A 11 19.89 -15.62 -34.85
CA VAL A 11 18.88 -14.56 -34.74
C VAL A 11 17.55 -15.16 -34.32
N ILE A 12 17.14 -16.27 -34.92
CA ILE A 12 15.89 -16.98 -34.59
C ILE A 12 15.91 -17.51 -33.16
N VAL A 13 17.02 -18.08 -32.69
CA VAL A 13 17.17 -18.55 -31.31
C VAL A 13 17.13 -17.37 -30.33
N SER A 14 17.83 -16.29 -30.64
CA SER A 14 17.84 -15.07 -29.80
C SER A 14 16.45 -14.44 -29.71
N LEU A 15 15.72 -14.36 -30.83
CA LEU A 15 14.35 -13.87 -30.87
C LEU A 15 13.39 -14.80 -30.11
N GLY A 16 13.57 -16.12 -30.24
CA GLY A 16 12.79 -17.12 -29.50
C GLY A 16 12.93 -16.99 -27.99
N VAL A 17 14.15 -16.72 -27.50
CA VAL A 17 14.42 -16.48 -26.07
C VAL A 17 13.75 -15.18 -25.60
N VAL A 18 13.86 -14.10 -26.37
CA VAL A 18 13.21 -12.81 -26.04
C VAL A 18 11.69 -12.93 -26.03
N VAL A 19 11.10 -13.59 -27.02
CA VAL A 19 9.64 -13.81 -27.09
C VAL A 19 9.16 -14.67 -25.93
N THR A 20 9.87 -15.75 -25.59
CA THR A 20 9.53 -16.61 -24.44
C THR A 20 9.60 -15.82 -23.13
N PHE A 21 10.60 -14.93 -23.00
CA PHE A 21 10.71 -14.04 -21.85
C PHE A 21 9.56 -13.03 -21.77
N LEU A 22 9.18 -12.41 -22.88
CA LEU A 22 8.03 -11.49 -22.93
C LEU A 22 6.72 -12.20 -22.57
N ILE A 23 6.54 -13.44 -23.01
CA ILE A 23 5.38 -14.27 -22.62
C ILE A 23 5.41 -14.57 -21.12
N PHE A 24 6.54 -14.99 -20.57
CA PHE A 24 6.68 -15.28 -19.14
C PHE A 24 6.41 -14.04 -18.27
N MET A 25 6.96 -12.89 -18.66
CA MET A 25 6.70 -11.60 -18.00
C MET A 25 5.24 -11.17 -18.14
N GLY A 26 4.63 -11.39 -19.30
CA GLY A 26 3.20 -11.15 -19.52
C GLY A 26 2.30 -12.01 -18.65
N VAL A 27 2.62 -13.31 -18.48
CA VAL A 27 1.89 -14.24 -17.61
C VAL A 27 2.02 -13.85 -16.14
N LEU A 28 3.22 -13.48 -15.70
CA LEU A 28 3.43 -12.98 -14.34
C LEU A 28 2.64 -11.68 -14.11
N ALA A 29 2.77 -10.69 -15.01
CA ALA A 29 2.02 -9.44 -14.94
C ALA A 29 0.51 -9.66 -14.92
N TRP A 30 0.01 -10.62 -15.70
CA TRP A 30 -1.40 -11.02 -15.69
C TRP A 30 -1.82 -11.67 -14.37
N ARG A 31 -1.00 -12.58 -13.84
CA ARG A 31 -1.27 -13.30 -12.58
C ARG A 31 -1.35 -12.36 -11.37
N PHE A 32 -0.56 -11.28 -11.37
CA PHE A 32 -0.53 -10.26 -10.32
C PHE A 32 -1.45 -9.05 -10.60
N ARG A 33 -2.20 -9.05 -11.71
CA ARG A 33 -3.16 -7.98 -12.05
C ARG A 33 -4.38 -7.94 -11.11
N GLY A 34 -4.67 -9.05 -10.42
CA GLY A 34 -5.85 -9.21 -9.54
C GLY A 34 -5.81 -8.40 -8.24
N ASP A 35 -4.63 -7.97 -7.79
CA ASP A 35 -4.47 -7.21 -6.53
C ASP A 35 -4.69 -5.69 -6.70
N ARG A 36 -5.14 -5.24 -7.88
CA ARG A 36 -5.32 -3.83 -8.25
C ARG A 36 -6.43 -3.07 -7.53
N ARG A 37 -7.14 -3.65 -6.56
CA ARG A 37 -8.21 -2.91 -5.86
C ARG A 37 -7.71 -1.97 -4.77
N THR A 38 -6.48 -2.12 -4.34
CA THR A 38 -5.90 -1.27 -3.30
C THR A 38 -4.42 -1.20 -3.54
N THR A 39 -3.88 -0.14 -4.15
CA THR A 39 -2.50 0.33 -3.87
C THR A 39 -2.07 1.50 -4.74
N SER A 40 -1.68 2.57 -4.04
CA SER A 40 -0.79 3.66 -4.46
C SER A 40 0.66 3.20 -4.75
N THR A 41 0.96 1.90 -4.73
CA THR A 41 2.30 1.30 -4.93
C THR A 41 2.49 0.72 -6.34
N SER A 42 1.89 1.37 -7.35
CA SER A 42 2.12 1.01 -8.75
C SER A 42 3.55 1.33 -9.23
N ASN A 43 4.33 2.12 -8.49
CA ASN A 43 5.68 2.54 -8.91
C ASN A 43 6.78 1.50 -8.64
N ASP A 44 6.73 0.74 -7.54
CA ASP A 44 7.83 -0.19 -7.20
C ASP A 44 7.81 -1.44 -8.08
N VAL A 45 6.62 -1.89 -8.45
CA VAL A 45 6.45 -3.01 -9.37
C VAL A 45 6.90 -2.60 -10.78
N VAL A 46 6.60 -1.37 -11.21
CA VAL A 46 7.05 -0.81 -12.49
C VAL A 46 8.57 -0.53 -12.49
N CYS A 47 9.14 -0.06 -11.38
CA CYS A 47 10.60 0.11 -11.23
C CYS A 47 11.33 -1.24 -11.26
N GLY A 48 10.78 -2.28 -10.62
CA GLY A 48 11.32 -3.64 -10.71
C GLY A 48 11.33 -4.17 -12.15
N TYR A 49 10.27 -3.91 -12.91
CA TYR A 49 10.20 -4.23 -14.34
C TYR A 49 11.19 -3.41 -15.20
N GLY A 50 11.35 -2.12 -14.90
CA GLY A 50 12.27 -1.22 -15.60
C GLY A 50 13.74 -1.60 -15.38
N ILE A 51 14.13 -1.93 -14.14
CA ILE A 51 15.50 -2.34 -13.82
C ILE A 51 15.84 -3.69 -14.48
N GLY A 52 14.92 -4.65 -14.46
CA GLY A 52 15.11 -5.93 -15.17
C GLY A 52 15.28 -5.74 -16.68
N PHE A 53 14.47 -4.87 -17.29
CA PHE A 53 14.56 -4.53 -18.71
C PHE A 53 15.89 -3.83 -19.06
N VAL A 54 16.30 -2.85 -18.26
CA VAL A 54 17.57 -2.12 -18.45
C VAL A 54 18.77 -3.08 -18.32
N LEU A 55 18.78 -3.97 -17.32
CA LEU A 55 19.86 -4.94 -17.16
C LEU A 55 19.93 -5.94 -18.32
N VAL A 56 18.79 -6.39 -18.84
CA VAL A 56 18.73 -7.27 -20.02
C VAL A 56 19.22 -6.56 -21.28
N VAL A 57 18.79 -5.32 -21.52
CA VAL A 57 19.23 -4.53 -22.68
C VAL A 57 20.71 -4.19 -22.57
N VAL A 58 21.20 -3.78 -21.40
CA VAL A 58 22.63 -3.48 -21.17
C VAL A 58 23.47 -4.74 -21.34
N ALA A 59 23.08 -5.89 -20.79
CA ALA A 59 23.78 -7.15 -20.97
C ALA A 59 23.82 -7.61 -22.44
N LEU A 60 22.72 -7.41 -23.18
CA LEU A 60 22.65 -7.69 -24.61
C LEU A 60 23.55 -6.75 -25.43
N THR A 61 23.57 -5.46 -25.09
CA THR A 61 24.35 -4.42 -25.79
C THR A 61 25.84 -4.59 -25.55
N VAL A 62 26.26 -4.84 -24.31
CA VAL A 62 27.66 -5.13 -23.93
C VAL A 62 28.16 -6.38 -24.66
N ARG A 63 27.31 -7.39 -24.80
CA ARG A 63 27.64 -8.62 -25.51
C ARG A 63 27.82 -8.42 -27.02
N LEU A 64 26.91 -7.70 -27.65
CA LEU A 64 26.97 -7.38 -29.09
C LEU A 64 28.20 -6.51 -29.42
N LEU A 65 28.62 -5.64 -28.51
CA LEU A 65 29.80 -4.79 -28.66
C LEU A 65 31.14 -5.51 -28.41
N ILE A 66 31.19 -6.48 -27.48
CA ILE A 66 32.47 -7.10 -27.05
C ILE A 66 32.77 -8.42 -27.78
N PHE A 67 31.76 -9.19 -28.21
CA PHE A 67 31.93 -10.58 -28.67
C PHE A 67 31.51 -10.82 -30.13
N GLY A 68 31.72 -9.87 -31.03
CA GLY A 68 31.51 -10.04 -32.48
C GLY A 68 32.50 -11.01 -33.17
N GLY A 69 32.64 -12.24 -32.65
CA GLY A 69 33.47 -13.31 -33.21
C GLY A 69 32.88 -14.70 -32.93
N PRO A 70 33.21 -15.72 -33.76
CA PRO A 70 32.46 -16.96 -33.87
C PRO A 70 32.83 -17.95 -32.76
N GLN A 71 32.16 -17.84 -31.62
CA GLN A 71 32.03 -18.94 -30.65
C GLN A 71 30.54 -19.02 -30.28
N SER A 72 29.94 -20.20 -30.48
CA SER A 72 28.48 -20.43 -30.49
C SER A 72 27.75 -19.61 -29.43
N SER A 73 27.12 -18.54 -29.88
CA SER A 73 26.57 -17.45 -29.07
C SER A 73 25.43 -17.93 -28.15
N ALA A 74 24.74 -19.03 -28.49
CA ALA A 74 23.63 -19.57 -27.72
C ALA A 74 24.00 -20.06 -26.30
N GLY A 75 25.11 -20.78 -26.13
CA GLY A 75 25.52 -21.33 -24.83
C GLY A 75 25.91 -20.25 -23.83
N LEU A 76 26.62 -19.22 -24.30
CA LEU A 76 26.99 -18.04 -23.51
C LEU A 76 25.79 -17.12 -23.23
N LEU A 77 24.73 -17.13 -24.06
CA LEU A 77 23.48 -16.41 -23.80
C LEU A 77 22.73 -17.08 -22.66
N LEU A 78 22.50 -18.38 -22.76
CA LEU A 78 21.82 -19.16 -21.72
C LEU A 78 22.57 -19.10 -20.37
N ALA A 79 23.90 -19.19 -20.37
CA ALA A 79 24.71 -19.16 -19.15
C ALA A 79 24.61 -17.84 -18.35
N ASN A 80 24.33 -16.71 -19.01
CA ASN A 80 24.21 -15.40 -18.35
C ASN A 80 22.75 -14.96 -18.16
N PHE A 81 21.86 -15.36 -19.08
CA PHE A 81 20.45 -15.01 -19.03
C PHE A 81 19.70 -15.81 -17.96
N VAL A 82 20.01 -17.11 -17.81
CA VAL A 82 19.35 -17.98 -16.82
C VAL A 82 19.60 -17.50 -15.38
N PRO A 83 20.83 -17.10 -14.97
CA PRO A 83 21.07 -16.55 -13.64
C PRO A 83 20.38 -15.20 -13.40
N ILE A 84 20.37 -14.28 -14.38
CA ILE A 84 19.70 -12.98 -14.26
C ILE A 84 18.20 -13.19 -14.11
N MET A 85 17.62 -14.07 -14.92
CA MET A 85 16.21 -14.48 -14.83
C MET A 85 15.87 -15.08 -13.46
N ALA A 86 16.72 -15.99 -12.98
CA ALA A 86 16.55 -16.62 -11.67
C ALA A 86 16.64 -15.59 -10.53
N LEU A 87 17.59 -14.66 -10.60
CA LEU A 87 17.77 -13.57 -9.64
C LEU A 87 16.58 -12.61 -9.64
N SER A 88 16.09 -12.19 -10.81
CA SER A 88 14.91 -11.31 -10.93
C SER A 88 13.64 -11.99 -10.43
N ALA A 89 13.42 -13.26 -10.78
CA ALA A 89 12.29 -14.03 -10.27
C ALA A 89 12.39 -14.26 -8.75
N PHE A 90 13.58 -14.56 -8.23
CA PHE A 90 13.81 -14.74 -6.80
C PHE A 90 13.58 -13.44 -6.03
N ALA A 91 14.09 -12.31 -6.52
CA ALA A 91 13.85 -10.99 -5.95
C ALA A 91 12.35 -10.64 -5.95
N MET A 92 11.64 -10.96 -7.03
CA MET A 92 10.18 -10.75 -7.14
C MET A 92 9.40 -11.60 -6.14
N VAL A 93 9.72 -12.89 -6.01
CA VAL A 93 9.09 -13.78 -5.03
C VAL A 93 9.40 -13.33 -3.60
N PHE A 94 10.63 -12.88 -3.33
CA PHE A 94 11.02 -12.41 -2.01
C PHE A 94 10.32 -11.09 -1.65
N ALA A 95 10.26 -10.14 -2.58
CA ALA A 95 9.53 -8.88 -2.42
C ALA A 95 8.03 -9.13 -2.21
N HIS A 96 7.42 -10.01 -3.01
CA HIS A 96 6.02 -10.39 -2.86
C HIS A 96 5.76 -11.12 -1.53
N ARG A 97 6.60 -12.09 -1.13
CA ARG A 97 6.47 -12.76 0.18
C ARG A 97 6.67 -11.81 1.36
N ARG A 98 7.53 -10.80 1.20
CA ARG A 98 7.71 -9.75 2.21
C ARG A 98 6.46 -8.87 2.28
N TYR A 99 5.94 -8.46 1.13
CA TYR A 99 4.70 -7.68 1.04
C TYR A 99 3.50 -8.43 1.64
N VAL A 100 3.26 -9.69 1.24
CA VAL A 100 2.16 -10.51 1.78
C VAL A 100 2.30 -10.69 3.29
N ARG A 101 3.52 -10.87 3.81
CA ARG A 101 3.74 -10.93 5.27
C ARG A 101 3.43 -9.60 5.95
N LEU A 102 3.79 -8.47 5.35
CA LEU A 102 3.48 -7.14 5.87
C LEU A 102 1.97 -6.86 5.87
N VAL A 103 1.27 -7.19 4.78
CA VAL A 103 -0.19 -7.05 4.67
C VAL A 103 -0.89 -7.93 5.70
N LYS A 104 -0.58 -9.23 5.76
CA LYS A 104 -1.18 -10.14 6.76
C LYS A 104 -0.89 -9.73 8.20
N ARG A 105 0.29 -9.19 8.47
CA ARG A 105 0.62 -8.64 9.79
C ARG A 105 -0.24 -7.41 10.11
N ASN A 106 -0.43 -6.52 9.14
CA ASN A 106 -1.29 -5.35 9.31
C ASN A 106 -2.75 -5.75 9.52
N ASP A 107 -3.26 -6.74 8.77
CA ASP A 107 -4.61 -7.28 8.96
C ASP A 107 -4.79 -7.85 10.38
N GLY A 108 -3.78 -8.57 10.90
CA GLY A 108 -3.78 -9.06 12.28
C GLY A 108 -3.72 -7.94 13.33
N GLU A 109 -2.94 -6.89 13.09
CA GLU A 109 -2.86 -5.71 13.96
C GLU A 109 -4.16 -4.88 13.93
N VAL A 110 -4.82 -4.77 12.78
CA VAL A 110 -6.14 -4.12 12.65
C VAL A 110 -7.18 -4.93 13.41
N GLN A 111 -7.18 -6.26 13.27
CA GLN A 111 -8.12 -7.12 13.98
C GLN A 111 -7.96 -7.03 15.50
N SER A 112 -6.74 -7.08 16.02
CA SER A 112 -6.50 -6.92 17.47
C SER A 112 -6.88 -5.53 17.99
N THR A 113 -6.71 -4.50 17.15
CA THR A 113 -7.14 -3.13 17.46
C THR A 113 -8.65 -3.03 17.55
N ARG A 114 -9.38 -3.62 16.59
CA ARG A 114 -10.85 -3.69 16.61
C ARG A 114 -11.35 -4.30 17.90
N GLU A 115 -10.75 -5.41 18.32
CA GLU A 115 -11.10 -6.12 19.56
C GLU A 115 -10.86 -5.27 20.81
N SER A 116 -9.89 -4.35 20.76
CA SER A 116 -9.54 -3.44 21.86
C SER A 116 -10.44 -2.19 21.95
N ILE A 117 -11.30 -1.93 20.97
CA ILE A 117 -12.22 -0.77 21.01
C ILE A 117 -13.25 -0.99 22.13
N PRO A 118 -13.47 -0.03 23.05
CA PRO A 118 -14.47 -0.13 24.11
C PRO A 118 -15.87 -0.47 23.57
N GLN A 119 -16.56 -1.43 24.21
CA GLN A 119 -17.88 -1.87 23.75
C GLN A 119 -18.89 -0.73 23.70
N ALA A 120 -18.92 0.13 24.72
CA ALA A 120 -19.79 1.30 24.76
C ALA A 120 -19.56 2.28 23.59
N ALA A 121 -18.32 2.41 23.11
CA ALA A 121 -18.01 3.21 21.92
C ALA A 121 -18.57 2.55 20.65
N ARG A 122 -18.46 1.22 20.53
CA ARG A 122 -19.03 0.48 19.40
C ARG A 122 -20.54 0.62 19.37
N GLU A 123 -21.19 0.45 20.50
CA GLU A 123 -22.64 0.61 20.64
C GLU A 123 -23.03 2.03 20.28
N TYR A 124 -22.43 3.05 20.89
CA TYR A 124 -22.78 4.45 20.63
C TYR A 124 -22.62 4.88 19.15
N PHE A 125 -21.54 4.46 18.48
CA PHE A 125 -21.26 4.88 17.11
C PHE A 125 -21.88 3.98 16.03
N ARG A 126 -22.26 2.75 16.38
CA ARG A 126 -23.00 1.84 15.48
C ARG A 126 -24.50 1.89 15.71
N ASP A 127 -24.96 2.47 16.80
CA ASP A 127 -26.38 2.66 17.08
C ASP A 127 -26.96 3.82 16.24
N GLY A 128 -28.13 3.57 15.67
CA GLY A 128 -28.90 4.52 14.87
C GLY A 128 -28.22 5.06 13.61
N ASP A 129 -28.50 6.34 13.33
CA ASP A 129 -28.13 7.07 12.11
C ASP A 129 -26.77 7.80 12.22
N PHE A 130 -25.90 7.43 13.17
CA PHE A 130 -24.65 8.19 13.39
C PHE A 130 -23.76 8.27 12.14
N PRO A 131 -23.53 7.17 11.37
CA PRO A 131 -22.77 7.23 10.13
C PRO A 131 -23.38 8.16 9.08
N SER A 132 -24.71 8.14 8.91
CA SER A 132 -25.40 9.01 7.94
C SER A 132 -25.34 10.47 8.38
N ARG A 133 -25.49 10.74 9.68
CA ARG A 133 -25.34 12.07 10.28
C ARG A 133 -23.92 12.62 10.15
N ALA A 134 -22.92 11.76 10.29
CA ALA A 134 -21.52 12.11 10.08
C ALA A 134 -21.22 12.45 8.62
N GLY A 135 -21.80 11.70 7.67
CA GLY A 135 -21.75 12.01 6.25
C GLY A 135 -22.42 13.35 5.92
N SER A 136 -23.64 13.59 6.43
CA SER A 136 -24.39 14.83 6.15
C SER A 136 -23.72 16.08 6.74
N ALA A 137 -23.01 15.95 7.86
CA ALA A 137 -22.30 17.06 8.48
C ALA A 137 -21.16 17.60 7.60
N LEU A 138 -20.55 16.74 6.77
CA LEU A 138 -19.51 17.15 5.82
C LEU A 138 -20.07 18.03 4.70
N SER A 139 -21.28 17.74 4.23
CA SER A 139 -21.98 18.52 3.20
C SER A 139 -22.69 19.78 3.72
N SER A 140 -22.90 19.89 5.03
CA SER A 140 -23.53 21.07 5.63
C SER A 140 -22.63 22.29 5.53
N GLU A 141 -23.17 23.44 5.09
CA GLU A 141 -22.47 24.73 5.11
C GLU A 141 -22.27 25.26 6.54
N ALA A 142 -23.26 25.06 7.41
CA ALA A 142 -23.18 25.49 8.80
C ALA A 142 -22.24 24.58 9.62
N PRO A 143 -21.34 25.15 10.45
CA PRO A 143 -20.50 24.35 11.33
C PRO A 143 -21.33 23.71 12.46
N PRO A 144 -21.00 22.47 12.87
CA PRO A 144 -21.65 21.84 14.00
C PRO A 144 -21.32 22.56 15.31
N THR A 145 -22.14 22.33 16.35
CA THR A 145 -21.82 22.78 17.71
C THR A 145 -20.52 22.12 18.18
N PRO A 146 -19.75 22.74 19.10
CA PRO A 146 -18.47 22.18 19.54
C PRO A 146 -18.57 20.77 20.13
N VAL A 147 -19.69 20.46 20.79
CA VAL A 147 -19.98 19.11 21.31
C VAL A 147 -20.18 18.13 20.16
N ALA A 148 -21.03 18.48 19.19
CA ALA A 148 -21.28 17.62 18.02
C ALA A 148 -20.01 17.42 17.17
N ALA A 149 -19.17 18.46 17.03
CA ALA A 149 -17.89 18.35 16.34
C ALA A 149 -16.94 17.36 17.04
N THR A 150 -16.83 17.42 18.37
CA THR A 150 -16.07 16.45 19.18
C THR A 150 -16.57 15.02 18.93
N ASP A 151 -17.88 14.83 18.83
CA ASP A 151 -18.49 13.50 18.59
C ASP A 151 -18.20 12.98 17.20
N LEU A 152 -18.26 13.84 16.18
CA LEU A 152 -17.93 13.50 14.79
C LEU A 152 -16.46 13.14 14.62
N VAL A 153 -15.55 13.91 15.23
CA VAL A 153 -14.10 13.60 15.20
C VAL A 153 -13.80 12.30 15.96
N SER A 154 -14.46 12.08 17.11
CA SER A 154 -14.35 10.81 17.85
C SER A 154 -14.89 9.64 17.03
N TYR A 155 -15.96 9.84 16.27
CA TYR A 155 -16.51 8.86 15.34
C TYR A 155 -15.55 8.51 14.21
N TRP A 156 -14.90 9.49 13.57
CA TRP A 156 -13.93 9.18 12.51
C TRP A 156 -12.68 8.49 13.05
N ALA A 157 -12.25 8.81 14.27
CA ALA A 157 -11.20 8.06 14.94
C ALA A 157 -11.64 6.60 15.20
N PHE A 158 -12.87 6.38 15.66
CA PHE A 158 -13.46 5.05 15.79
C PHE A 158 -13.53 4.32 14.45
N ALA A 159 -14.06 4.95 13.40
CA ALA A 159 -14.21 4.36 12.07
C ALA A 159 -12.86 4.01 11.43
N ALA A 160 -11.81 4.80 11.69
CA ALA A 160 -10.44 4.48 11.29
C ALA A 160 -9.92 3.20 11.97
N LEU A 161 -10.13 3.05 13.28
CA LEU A 161 -9.76 1.83 14.01
C LEU A 161 -10.57 0.61 13.56
N ASP A 162 -11.86 0.81 13.28
CA ASP A 162 -12.77 -0.26 12.86
C ASP A 162 -12.54 -0.68 11.40
N SER A 163 -12.15 0.22 10.50
CA SER A 163 -11.89 -0.12 9.10
C SER A 163 -10.44 -0.51 8.83
N GLY A 164 -9.49 0.08 9.56
CA GLY A 164 -8.07 0.07 9.22
C GLY A 164 -7.66 1.16 8.22
N ASP A 165 -8.61 2.00 7.76
CA ASP A 165 -8.35 3.07 6.80
C ASP A 165 -7.94 4.38 7.49
N TYR A 166 -6.72 4.40 8.04
CA TYR A 166 -6.25 5.57 8.80
C TYR A 166 -6.13 6.83 7.94
N VAL A 167 -5.73 6.71 6.68
CA VAL A 167 -5.43 7.88 5.83
C VAL A 167 -6.68 8.67 5.50
N ASP A 168 -7.75 8.03 5.03
CA ASP A 168 -8.94 8.75 4.59
C ASP A 168 -9.74 9.34 5.78
N PHE A 169 -9.79 8.62 6.90
CA PHE A 169 -10.39 9.18 8.12
C PHE A 169 -9.53 10.29 8.75
N SER A 170 -8.20 10.16 8.76
CA SER A 170 -7.29 11.26 9.16
C SER A 170 -7.43 12.49 8.27
N ARG A 171 -7.63 12.30 6.95
CA ARG A 171 -7.92 13.40 6.02
C ARG A 171 -9.22 14.11 6.40
N THR A 172 -10.26 13.35 6.74
CA THR A 172 -11.55 13.91 7.14
C THR A 172 -11.43 14.72 8.43
N ILE A 173 -10.69 14.21 9.42
CA ILE A 173 -10.38 14.95 10.66
C ILE A 173 -9.60 16.22 10.35
N HIS A 174 -8.57 16.15 9.51
CA HIS A 174 -7.78 17.32 9.12
C HIS A 174 -8.63 18.38 8.40
N TYR A 175 -9.42 17.96 7.42
CA TYR A 175 -10.28 18.86 6.66
C TYR A 175 -11.29 19.57 7.56
N THR A 176 -11.94 18.85 8.47
CA THR A 176 -12.97 19.43 9.34
C THR A 176 -12.38 20.36 10.40
N THR A 177 -11.25 20.01 11.00
CA THR A 177 -10.65 20.78 12.10
C THR A 177 -9.73 21.90 11.62
N MET A 178 -8.88 21.67 10.63
CA MET A 178 -7.85 22.62 10.19
C MET A 178 -8.29 23.47 8.99
N VAL A 179 -9.11 22.93 8.08
CA VAL A 179 -9.57 23.67 6.88
C VAL A 179 -10.91 24.34 7.12
N ARG A 180 -11.90 23.59 7.63
CA ARG A 180 -13.23 24.15 7.97
C ARG A 180 -13.27 24.85 9.32
N GLY A 181 -12.24 24.68 10.15
CA GLY A 181 -12.13 25.37 11.44
C GLY A 181 -13.19 24.97 12.46
N TRP A 182 -13.66 23.71 12.44
CA TRP A 182 -14.62 23.24 13.44
C TRP A 182 -14.02 23.32 14.84
N GLN A 183 -14.73 23.97 15.75
CA GLN A 183 -14.33 24.06 17.15
C GLN A 183 -14.65 22.77 17.88
N LEU A 184 -13.73 22.30 18.72
CA LEU A 184 -13.93 21.10 19.55
C LEU A 184 -14.13 21.51 21.01
N SER A 185 -15.03 20.83 21.70
CA SER A 185 -15.28 21.05 23.13
C SER A 185 -14.30 20.33 24.06
N SER A 186 -13.54 19.34 23.57
CA SER A 186 -12.64 18.51 24.38
C SER A 186 -11.17 18.94 24.24
N PRO A 187 -10.53 19.45 25.32
CA PRO A 187 -9.11 19.78 25.30
C PRO A 187 -8.22 18.58 24.97
N THR A 188 -8.55 17.41 25.53
CA THR A 188 -7.81 16.16 25.28
C THR A 188 -7.85 15.76 23.82
N LEU A 189 -9.00 15.94 23.14
CA LEU A 189 -9.10 15.66 21.72
C LEU A 189 -8.31 16.67 20.88
N ILE A 190 -8.33 17.96 21.26
CA ILE A 190 -7.56 19.02 20.60
C ILE A 190 -6.06 18.70 20.65
N GLU A 191 -5.55 18.33 21.83
CA GLU A 191 -4.14 17.94 22.02
C GLU A 191 -3.75 16.71 21.20
N ALA A 192 -4.70 15.80 20.97
CA ALA A 192 -4.48 14.59 20.19
C ALA A 192 -4.56 14.80 18.67
N LEU A 193 -5.13 15.92 18.18
CA LEU A 193 -5.33 16.18 16.75
C LEU A 193 -4.07 16.00 15.90
N PRO A 194 -2.87 16.49 16.30
CA PRO A 194 -1.66 16.31 15.51
C PRO A 194 -1.33 14.83 15.24
N VAL A 195 -1.61 13.95 16.20
CA VAL A 195 -1.41 12.51 16.05
C VAL A 195 -2.52 11.90 15.19
N LEU A 196 -3.76 12.34 15.35
CA LEU A 196 -4.91 11.84 14.58
C LEU A 196 -4.85 12.22 13.09
N VAL A 197 -4.22 13.34 12.73
CA VAL A 197 -4.06 13.74 11.32
C VAL A 197 -2.75 13.27 10.69
N ALA A 198 -1.81 12.78 11.50
CA ALA A 198 -0.47 12.39 11.04
C ALA A 198 -0.47 11.35 9.91
N PRO A 199 -1.33 10.30 9.89
CA PRO A 199 -1.39 9.37 8.76
C PRO A 199 -1.64 10.08 7.43
N PHE A 200 -2.56 11.05 7.39
CA PHE A 200 -2.82 11.83 6.18
C PHE A 200 -1.66 12.75 5.83
N VAL A 201 -1.18 13.56 6.79
CA VAL A 201 -0.12 14.56 6.54
C VAL A 201 1.17 13.90 6.04
N ARG A 202 1.52 12.72 6.57
CA ARG A 202 2.72 11.99 6.17
C ARG A 202 2.54 11.09 4.95
N SER A 203 1.31 10.66 4.65
CA SER A 203 1.03 9.86 3.43
C SER A 203 1.32 10.61 2.12
N GLY A 204 1.40 11.94 2.13
CA GLY A 204 1.83 12.76 0.99
C GLY A 204 3.26 12.44 0.53
N ASP A 205 4.10 11.93 1.42
CA ASP A 205 5.49 11.53 1.18
C ASP A 205 5.62 10.02 0.88
N LYS A 206 4.63 9.44 0.18
CA LYS A 206 4.66 8.17 -0.58
C LYS A 206 5.01 6.86 0.14
N GLU A 207 5.59 6.87 1.34
CA GLU A 207 5.93 5.66 2.08
C GLU A 207 5.00 5.51 3.30
N TRP A 208 4.34 4.35 3.36
CA TRP A 208 3.52 3.97 4.50
C TRP A 208 4.41 3.78 5.73
N ASP A 209 4.25 4.65 6.73
CA ASP A 209 5.00 4.60 7.99
C ASP A 209 4.18 3.84 9.07
N PRO A 210 4.57 2.61 9.44
CA PRO A 210 3.84 1.81 10.41
C PRO A 210 3.89 2.39 11.84
N ASP A 211 4.87 3.24 12.16
CA ASP A 211 4.95 3.87 13.48
C ASP A 211 3.92 4.99 13.64
N VAL A 212 3.59 5.68 12.54
CA VAL A 212 2.52 6.69 12.49
C VAL A 212 1.16 6.05 12.74
N ASP A 213 0.89 4.92 12.08
CA ASP A 213 -0.36 4.19 12.29
C ASP A 213 -0.47 3.62 13.71
N ARG A 214 0.64 3.14 14.29
CA ARG A 214 0.66 2.70 15.70
C ARG A 214 0.39 3.84 16.67
N ALA A 215 0.97 5.02 16.43
CA ALA A 215 0.72 6.20 17.24
C ALA A 215 -0.75 6.63 17.16
N PHE A 216 -1.31 6.69 15.94
CA PHE A 216 -2.73 6.92 15.72
C PHE A 216 -3.57 5.93 16.52
N ARG A 217 -3.31 4.62 16.37
CA ARG A 217 -4.07 3.56 17.06
C ARG A 217 -4.08 3.75 18.57
N ARG A 218 -2.90 3.92 19.18
CA ARG A 218 -2.76 4.08 20.63
C ARG A 218 -3.52 5.31 21.13
N THR A 219 -3.35 6.45 20.45
CA THR A 219 -3.98 7.70 20.84
C THR A 219 -5.50 7.65 20.65
N ALA A 220 -5.99 7.15 19.52
CA ALA A 220 -7.42 7.00 19.28
C ALA A 220 -8.08 6.02 20.27
N LEU A 221 -7.44 4.87 20.55
CA LEU A 221 -7.93 3.94 21.57
C LEU A 221 -7.95 4.57 22.96
N ALA A 222 -6.90 5.30 23.34
CA ALA A 222 -6.86 6.00 24.63
C ALA A 222 -7.99 7.03 24.74
N LEU A 223 -8.23 7.84 23.71
CA LEU A 223 -9.33 8.81 23.68
C LEU A 223 -10.70 8.14 23.82
N LEU A 224 -10.94 7.07 23.06
CA LEU A 224 -12.20 6.32 23.15
C LEU A 224 -12.35 5.66 24.52
N THR A 225 -11.28 5.14 25.10
CA THR A 225 -11.30 4.51 26.42
C THR A 225 -11.54 5.55 27.53
N THR A 226 -10.88 6.71 27.49
CA THR A 226 -11.12 7.79 28.46
C THR A 226 -12.56 8.32 28.36
N ARG A 227 -13.10 8.37 27.15
CA ARG A 227 -14.45 8.89 26.89
C ARG A 227 -15.56 7.90 27.20
N PHE A 228 -15.37 6.61 26.91
CA PHE A 228 -16.41 5.58 26.98
C PHE A 228 -16.12 4.47 27.99
N GLY A 229 -15.01 4.51 28.71
CA GLY A 229 -14.54 3.42 29.57
C GLY A 229 -14.47 3.80 31.05
N SER A 230 -15.23 3.05 31.86
CA SER A 230 -14.56 2.14 32.81
C SER A 230 -14.69 0.71 32.28
N PRO A 231 -13.70 -0.16 32.52
CA PRO A 231 -13.60 -1.49 31.93
C PRO A 231 -14.61 -2.49 32.50
N VAL A 232 -15.07 -3.44 31.68
CA VAL A 232 -15.70 -4.68 32.15
C VAL A 232 -14.57 -5.56 32.71
N PRO A 233 -14.59 -5.94 34.01
CA PRO A 233 -13.58 -6.83 34.56
C PRO A 233 -13.68 -8.22 33.91
N ALA A 234 -12.51 -8.85 33.80
CA ALA A 234 -12.26 -10.15 33.17
C ALA A 234 -13.13 -11.29 33.71
#